data_AF-A0A7X9DF97-F1
#
_entry.id   AF-A0A7X9DF97-F1
#
_cell.length_a   1.000
_cell.length_b   1.000
_cell.length_c   1.000
_cell.angle_alpha   90.00
_cell.angle_beta   90.00
_cell.angle_gamma   90.00
#
_symmetry.space_group_name_H-M   'P 1'
#
loop_
_entity.id
_entity.type
_entity.pdbx_description
1 polymer ?
#
loop_
_entity_poly.entity_id
_entity_poly.type
_entity_poly.pdbx_seq_one_letter_code
_entity_poly.pdbx_strand_id
1 'polypeptide(L)'
;MVQVDIVWSYAFGASFAAAAGHLLKKEDKPFTTKWFVFTLLFLSLLFAPSGIYLLWEHTQWETMQVATCKEDIPAWLVTLFAVTNITQGILGFYVSYKLARANRLYESHANWIIAWIIFWFILVCGWDCTAYQRFLYDMSVNNGELWAPGKHMGIEFFYKSRVWWTLVVMACFFAPMLLYGYVNFIREGIKSIPSISKEKYPGLITILAIIFGTQWVACLILAIIASLIVMKLHTITDSLLVAYIAGILLFSIVAYYLLFKKERVFHKLMKLLYIAD
;
A
#
# COMPACT_ATOMS: atom_id res chain seq x y z
N MET A 1 -5.37 -0.05 -12.04
CA MET A 1 -4.33 -0.60 -11.17
C MET A 1 -2.98 0.04 -11.46
N VAL A 2 -2.64 0.39 -12.71
CA VAL A 2 -1.43 1.16 -13.05
C VAL A 2 -1.16 2.38 -12.14
N GLN A 3 -2.17 3.21 -11.87
CA GLN A 3 -2.05 4.37 -10.96
C GLN A 3 -1.89 3.97 -9.48
N VAL A 4 -2.48 2.84 -9.10
CA VAL A 4 -2.48 2.31 -7.74
C VAL A 4 -1.11 1.74 -7.38
N ASP A 5 -0.45 1.07 -8.33
CA ASP A 5 0.84 0.42 -8.13
C ASP A 5 1.99 1.38 -7.79
N ILE A 6 1.91 2.62 -8.30
CA ILE A 6 2.80 3.73 -7.94
C ILE A 6 2.74 3.98 -6.42
N VAL A 7 1.52 4.08 -5.88
CA VAL A 7 1.30 4.29 -4.43
C VAL A 7 1.65 3.04 -3.65
N TRP A 8 1.36 1.86 -4.20
CA TRP A 8 1.67 0.59 -3.56
C TRP A 8 3.17 0.38 -3.39
N SER A 9 3.95 0.67 -4.43
CA SER A 9 5.41 0.68 -4.43
C SER A 9 5.97 1.60 -3.35
N TYR A 10 5.48 2.84 -3.30
CA TYR A 10 5.83 3.80 -2.25
C TYR A 10 5.54 3.22 -0.88
N ALA A 11 4.37 2.64 -0.69
CA ALA A 11 3.95 2.06 0.57
C ALA A 11 4.89 0.92 1.02
N PHE A 12 5.34 0.04 0.11
CA PHE A 12 6.32 -0.99 0.44
C PHE A 12 7.66 -0.41 0.88
N GLY A 13 8.24 0.50 0.10
CA GLY A 13 9.51 1.14 0.44
C GLY A 13 9.46 1.88 1.78
N ALA A 14 8.37 2.65 1.99
CA ALA A 14 8.12 3.34 3.24
C ALA A 14 7.96 2.38 4.43
N SER A 15 7.31 1.22 4.23
CA SER A 15 7.12 0.21 5.26
C SER A 15 8.43 -0.45 5.66
N PHE A 16 9.28 -0.82 4.70
CA PHE A 16 10.59 -1.45 4.99
C PHE A 16 11.54 -0.47 5.69
N ALA A 17 11.58 0.79 5.26
CA ALA A 17 12.36 1.81 5.94
C ALA A 17 11.87 2.07 7.38
N ALA A 18 10.54 2.14 7.59
CA ALA A 18 9.98 2.28 8.93
C ALA A 18 10.34 1.09 9.84
N ALA A 19 10.23 -0.14 9.30
CA ALA A 19 10.64 -1.36 9.99
C ALA A 19 12.13 -1.34 10.40
N ALA A 20 13.00 -0.78 9.57
CA ALA A 20 14.42 -0.61 9.84
C ALA A 20 14.77 0.71 10.58
N GLY A 21 13.78 1.49 11.03
CA GLY A 21 13.96 2.89 11.45
C GLY A 21 15.00 3.09 12.56
N HIS A 22 15.10 2.17 13.52
CA HIS A 22 16.09 2.25 14.60
C HIS A 22 17.53 2.07 14.16
N LEU A 23 17.74 1.36 13.06
CA LEU A 23 19.07 1.12 12.51
C LEU A 23 19.39 2.25 11.53
N LEU A 24 18.44 2.57 10.65
CA LEU A 24 18.55 3.65 9.67
C LEU A 24 18.79 5.03 10.29
N LYS A 25 18.30 5.30 11.51
CA LYS A 25 18.59 6.57 12.19
C LYS A 25 20.08 6.79 12.48
N LYS A 26 20.91 5.76 12.44
CA LYS A 26 22.37 5.84 12.67
C LYS A 26 23.17 5.93 11.36
N GLU A 27 22.52 5.75 10.21
CA GLU A 27 23.17 5.70 8.91
C GLU A 27 23.16 7.06 8.23
N ASP A 28 24.28 7.49 7.64
CA ASP A 28 24.35 8.74 6.86
C ASP A 28 24.04 8.52 5.38
N LYS A 29 24.32 7.32 4.87
CA LYS A 29 24.19 6.95 3.44
C LYS A 29 23.08 5.90 3.28
N PRO A 30 21.81 6.30 3.07
CA PRO A 30 20.68 5.36 3.06
C PRO A 30 20.77 4.35 1.91
N PHE A 31 21.25 4.79 0.74
CA PHE A 31 21.25 4.01 -0.50
C PHE A 31 22.34 2.94 -0.59
N THR A 32 23.21 2.84 0.41
CA THR A 32 24.23 1.78 0.50
C THR A 32 23.94 0.80 1.65
N THR A 33 22.82 0.96 2.35
CA THR A 33 22.44 0.10 3.47
C THR A 33 21.87 -1.23 2.98
N LYS A 34 22.03 -2.29 3.77
CA LYS A 34 21.43 -3.59 3.46
C LYS A 34 19.91 -3.54 3.34
N TRP A 35 19.23 -2.68 4.11
CA TRP A 35 17.76 -2.53 4.05
C TRP A 35 17.32 -1.87 2.75
N PHE A 36 18.05 -0.86 2.28
CA PHE A 36 17.78 -0.27 0.96
C PHE A 36 18.03 -1.26 -0.16
N VAL A 37 19.16 -1.97 -0.14
CA VAL A 37 19.48 -2.99 -1.15
C VAL A 37 18.39 -4.07 -1.16
N PHE A 38 17.93 -4.52 0.00
CA PHE A 38 16.80 -5.45 0.11
C PHE A 38 15.52 -4.87 -0.54
N THR A 39 15.16 -3.63 -0.22
CA THR A 39 14.00 -2.95 -0.82
C THR A 39 14.14 -2.85 -2.34
N LEU A 40 15.32 -2.47 -2.84
CA LEU A 40 15.58 -2.35 -4.27
C LEU A 40 15.45 -3.70 -4.99
N LEU A 41 16.00 -4.77 -4.41
CA LEU A 41 15.89 -6.13 -4.95
C LEU A 41 14.44 -6.62 -4.93
N PHE A 42 13.70 -6.39 -3.84
CA PHE A 42 12.27 -6.71 -3.78
C PHE A 42 11.49 -5.98 -4.89
N LEU A 43 11.70 -4.68 -5.05
CA LEU A 43 11.00 -3.89 -6.07
C LEU A 43 11.37 -4.33 -7.48
N SER A 44 12.66 -4.54 -7.75
CA SER A 44 13.17 -4.79 -9.11
C SER A 44 12.96 -6.23 -9.57
N LEU A 45 13.04 -7.21 -8.66
CA LEU A 45 12.97 -8.63 -9.00
C LEU A 45 11.58 -9.23 -8.82
N LEU A 46 10.74 -8.63 -7.97
CA LEU A 46 9.44 -9.19 -7.63
C LEU A 46 8.31 -8.23 -8.01
N PHE A 47 8.27 -7.04 -7.41
CA PHE A 47 7.11 -6.16 -7.53
C PHE A 47 6.90 -5.58 -8.94
N ALA A 48 7.94 -4.96 -9.53
CA ALA A 48 7.81 -4.39 -10.87
C ALA A 48 7.57 -5.47 -11.95
N PRO A 49 8.29 -6.62 -11.96
CA PRO A 49 7.98 -7.71 -12.88
C PRO A 49 6.56 -8.27 -12.74
N SER A 50 6.01 -8.37 -11.52
CA SER A 50 4.62 -8.83 -11.36
C SER A 50 3.62 -7.84 -11.92
N GLY A 51 3.83 -6.54 -11.69
CA GLY A 51 2.97 -5.51 -12.27
C GLY A 51 2.98 -5.58 -13.79
N ILE A 52 4.16 -5.75 -14.40
CA ILE A 52 4.29 -5.89 -15.87
C ILE A 52 3.53 -7.14 -16.34
N TYR A 53 3.64 -8.26 -15.61
CA TYR A 53 2.88 -9.45 -15.91
C TYR A 53 1.37 -9.21 -15.84
N LEU A 54 0.87 -8.55 -14.79
CA LEU A 54 -0.56 -8.21 -14.65
C LEU A 54 -1.02 -7.30 -15.78
N LEU A 55 -0.21 -6.31 -16.15
CA LEU A 55 -0.51 -5.40 -17.26
C LEU A 55 -0.61 -6.12 -18.59
N TRP A 56 0.20 -7.15 -18.78
CA TRP A 56 0.22 -7.94 -20.01
C TRP A 56 -0.88 -9.00 -20.05
N GLU A 57 -1.01 -9.81 -19.00
CA GLU A 57 -1.96 -10.92 -18.97
C GLU A 57 -3.40 -10.44 -18.72
N HIS A 58 -3.56 -9.44 -17.86
CA HIS A 58 -4.85 -8.92 -17.40
C HIS A 58 -5.02 -7.44 -17.74
N THR A 59 -4.68 -7.05 -18.97
CA THR A 59 -4.66 -5.65 -19.46
C THR A 59 -5.89 -4.83 -19.06
N GLN A 60 -7.09 -5.38 -19.25
CA GLN A 60 -8.32 -4.67 -18.91
C GLN A 60 -8.38 -4.42 -17.41
N TRP A 61 -8.15 -5.44 -16.58
CA TRP A 61 -8.18 -5.28 -15.13
C TRP A 61 -7.09 -4.33 -14.63
N GLU A 62 -5.86 -4.48 -15.13
CA GLU A 62 -4.71 -3.69 -14.68
C GLU A 62 -4.89 -2.20 -15.02
N THR A 63 -5.62 -1.88 -16.07
CA THR A 63 -5.92 -0.49 -16.44
C THR A 63 -7.20 0.06 -15.81
N MET A 64 -7.81 -0.64 -14.84
CA MET A 64 -9.17 -0.32 -14.35
C MET A 64 -10.18 -0.24 -15.51
N GLN A 65 -10.18 -1.26 -16.36
CA GLN A 65 -11.11 -1.44 -17.48
C GLN A 65 -11.08 -0.31 -18.53
N VAL A 66 -9.99 0.48 -18.57
CA VAL A 66 -9.83 1.58 -19.55
C VAL A 66 -9.28 1.06 -20.87
N ALA A 67 -8.24 0.24 -20.83
CA ALA A 67 -7.76 -0.47 -22.02
C ALA A 67 -8.64 -1.71 -22.24
N THR A 68 -9.01 -1.96 -23.49
CA THR A 68 -9.81 -3.11 -23.91
C THR A 68 -8.94 -4.24 -24.46
N CYS A 69 -7.74 -3.93 -24.91
CA CYS A 69 -6.75 -4.88 -25.42
C CYS A 69 -5.31 -4.40 -25.19
N LYS A 70 -4.32 -5.24 -25.50
CA LYS A 70 -2.89 -4.94 -25.30
C LYS A 70 -2.43 -3.79 -26.18
N GLU A 71 -3.01 -3.71 -27.37
CA GLU A 71 -2.71 -2.73 -28.41
C GLU A 71 -3.11 -1.30 -27.99
N ASP A 72 -4.03 -1.17 -27.02
CA ASP A 72 -4.42 0.12 -26.44
C ASP A 72 -3.33 0.72 -25.54
N ILE A 73 -2.35 -0.09 -25.10
CA ILE A 73 -1.29 0.35 -24.19
C ILE A 73 -0.03 0.68 -24.98
N PRO A 74 0.37 1.96 -25.07
CA PRO A 74 1.59 2.32 -25.75
C PRO A 74 2.83 1.88 -24.95
N ALA A 75 3.89 1.47 -25.65
CA ALA A 75 5.11 0.95 -25.03
C ALA A 75 5.77 1.91 -24.03
N TRP A 76 5.66 3.23 -24.25
CA TRP A 76 6.19 4.23 -23.32
C TRP A 76 5.48 4.19 -21.97
N LEU A 77 4.18 3.85 -21.94
CA LEU A 77 3.41 3.75 -20.71
C LEU A 77 3.83 2.53 -19.90
N VAL A 78 4.07 1.40 -20.57
CA VAL A 78 4.64 0.19 -19.95
C VAL A 78 6.02 0.49 -19.33
N THR A 79 6.85 1.22 -20.06
CA THR A 79 8.19 1.62 -19.60
C THR A 79 8.10 2.53 -18.38
N LEU A 80 7.23 3.55 -18.43
CA LEU A 80 7.02 4.46 -17.31
C LEU A 80 6.48 3.71 -16.09
N PHE A 81 5.53 2.81 -16.29
CA PHE A 81 4.98 1.96 -15.23
C PHE A 81 6.06 1.12 -14.53
N ALA A 82 6.92 0.43 -15.30
CA ALA A 82 8.03 -0.33 -14.74
C ALA A 82 9.01 0.55 -13.92
N VAL A 83 9.38 1.72 -14.46
CA VAL A 83 10.30 2.66 -13.80
C VAL A 83 9.68 3.27 -12.55
N THR A 84 8.40 3.66 -12.62
CA THR A 84 7.69 4.27 -11.49
C THR A 84 7.55 3.31 -10.32
N ASN A 85 7.27 2.02 -10.57
CA ASN A 85 7.19 1.04 -9.48
C ASN A 85 8.50 0.92 -8.68
N ILE A 86 9.65 1.05 -9.33
CA ILE A 86 10.93 1.03 -8.61
C ILE A 86 11.19 2.39 -7.93
N THR A 87 11.10 3.48 -8.69
CA THR A 87 11.46 4.83 -8.21
C THR A 87 10.55 5.31 -7.09
N GLN A 88 9.26 4.98 -7.10
CA GLN A 88 8.34 5.37 -6.03
C GLN A 88 8.58 4.58 -4.75
N GLY A 89 8.97 3.30 -4.85
CA GLY A 89 9.43 2.55 -3.69
C GLY A 89 10.72 3.10 -3.10
N ILE A 90 11.67 3.56 -3.94
CA ILE A 90 12.87 4.28 -3.49
C ILE A 90 12.48 5.58 -2.76
N LEU A 91 11.53 6.35 -3.31
CA LEU A 91 11.05 7.58 -2.69
C LEU A 91 10.40 7.30 -1.32
N GLY A 92 9.52 6.31 -1.24
CA GLY A 92 8.88 5.89 0.01
C GLY A 92 9.91 5.50 1.07
N PHE A 93 10.92 4.72 0.68
CA PHE A 93 12.04 4.37 1.54
C PHE A 93 12.77 5.62 2.04
N TYR A 94 13.11 6.53 1.14
CA TYR A 94 13.86 7.75 1.46
C TYR A 94 13.11 8.68 2.41
N VAL A 95 11.80 8.89 2.20
CA VAL A 95 10.97 9.73 3.10
C VAL A 95 10.93 9.13 4.50
N SER A 96 10.67 7.84 4.63
CA SER A 96 10.68 7.14 5.93
C SER A 96 12.07 7.17 6.58
N TYR A 97 13.14 7.00 5.81
CA TYR A 97 14.52 7.18 6.30
C TYR A 97 14.74 8.59 6.88
N LYS A 98 14.32 9.65 6.18
CA LYS A 98 14.47 11.03 6.66
C LYS A 98 13.70 11.27 7.96
N LEU A 99 12.51 10.69 8.11
CA LEU A 99 11.74 10.73 9.36
C LEU A 99 12.45 9.98 10.48
N ALA A 100 12.95 8.77 10.21
CA ALA A 100 13.71 7.99 11.18
C ALA A 100 15.00 8.70 11.64
N ARG A 101 15.74 9.33 10.73
CA ARG A 101 16.92 10.16 11.03
C ARG A 101 16.62 11.37 11.89
N ALA A 102 15.44 11.96 11.74
CA ALA A 102 14.95 13.03 12.61
C ALA A 102 14.43 12.51 13.97
N ASN A 103 14.62 11.22 14.29
CA ASN A 103 14.06 10.55 15.47
C ASN A 103 12.52 10.58 15.53
N ARG A 104 11.86 10.74 14.37
CA ARG A 104 10.39 10.76 14.19
C ARG A 104 9.88 9.40 13.76
N LEU A 105 10.11 8.39 14.61
CA LEU A 105 9.82 6.99 14.29
C LEU A 105 8.34 6.72 14.07
N TYR A 106 7.47 7.35 14.87
CA TYR A 106 6.04 7.23 14.68
C TYR A 106 5.62 7.77 13.32
N GLU A 107 6.11 8.95 12.94
CA GLU A 107 5.77 9.54 11.65
C GLU A 107 6.31 8.73 10.47
N SER A 108 7.45 8.05 10.65
CA SER A 108 7.92 7.06 9.68
C SER A 108 6.93 5.91 9.50
N HIS A 109 6.26 5.46 10.57
CA HIS A 109 5.19 4.47 10.46
C HIS A 109 3.90 5.07 9.88
N ALA A 110 3.51 6.27 10.30
CA ALA A 110 2.35 6.96 9.76
C ALA A 110 2.46 7.19 8.24
N ASN A 111 3.67 7.45 7.73
CA ASN A 111 3.95 7.63 6.31
C ASN A 111 3.46 6.45 5.45
N TRP A 112 3.82 5.21 5.81
CA TRP A 112 3.37 4.05 5.04
C TRP A 112 1.88 3.77 5.28
N ILE A 113 1.35 3.98 6.49
CA ILE A 113 -0.08 3.77 6.78
C ILE A 113 -0.92 4.69 5.88
N ILE A 114 -0.55 5.96 5.76
CA ILE A 114 -1.22 6.93 4.89
C ILE A 114 -1.14 6.48 3.43
N ALA A 115 0.03 6.02 2.97
CA ALA A 115 0.17 5.49 1.61
C ALA A 115 -0.74 4.28 1.34
N TRP A 116 -0.87 3.36 2.31
CA TRP A 116 -1.79 2.22 2.21
C TRP A 116 -3.27 2.64 2.23
N ILE A 117 -3.65 3.67 2.99
CA ILE A 117 -5.00 4.24 2.93
C ILE A 117 -5.27 4.81 1.54
N ILE A 118 -4.33 5.56 0.96
CA ILE A 118 -4.47 6.12 -0.40
C ILE A 118 -4.58 5.00 -1.43
N PHE A 119 -3.73 3.96 -1.34
CA PHE A 119 -3.80 2.77 -2.18
C PHE A 119 -5.21 2.17 -2.18
N TRP A 120 -5.76 1.86 -0.99
CA TRP A 120 -7.09 1.29 -0.88
C TRP A 120 -8.19 2.26 -1.33
N PHE A 121 -8.02 3.55 -1.06
CA PHE A 121 -8.98 4.57 -1.46
C PHE A 121 -9.11 4.63 -2.99
N ILE A 122 -8.01 4.54 -3.73
CA ILE A 122 -8.07 4.49 -5.20
C ILE A 122 -8.75 3.20 -5.68
N LEU A 123 -8.55 2.07 -4.99
CA LEU A 123 -9.22 0.80 -5.33
C LEU A 123 -10.71 0.78 -5.05
N VAL A 124 -11.15 1.46 -3.99
CA VAL A 124 -12.55 1.50 -3.60
C VAL A 124 -13.29 2.60 -4.36
N CYS A 125 -12.76 3.82 -4.31
CA CYS A 125 -13.39 5.02 -4.88
C CYS A 125 -13.02 5.21 -6.35
N GLY A 126 -11.73 5.21 -6.69
CA GLY A 126 -11.27 5.51 -8.05
C GLY A 126 -11.36 6.98 -8.37
N TRP A 127 -11.55 7.31 -9.65
CA TRP A 127 -11.75 8.68 -10.15
C TRP A 127 -13.24 9.05 -10.31
N ASP A 128 -14.14 8.08 -10.35
CA ASP A 128 -15.58 8.24 -10.61
C ASP A 128 -16.47 7.53 -9.57
N CYS A 129 -15.91 7.23 -8.39
CA CYS A 129 -16.58 6.47 -7.33
C CYS A 129 -16.98 5.01 -7.66
N THR A 130 -16.53 4.43 -8.78
CA THR A 130 -16.87 3.04 -9.17
C THR A 130 -15.68 2.08 -9.25
N ALA A 131 -14.52 2.44 -8.71
CA ALA A 131 -13.34 1.58 -8.79
C ALA A 131 -13.53 0.20 -8.17
N TYR A 132 -14.27 0.08 -7.06
CA TYR A 132 -14.53 -1.24 -6.47
C TYR A 132 -15.24 -2.19 -7.44
N GLN A 133 -16.11 -1.66 -8.31
CA GLN A 133 -16.82 -2.45 -9.32
C GLN A 133 -15.84 -2.98 -10.36
N ARG A 134 -14.95 -2.10 -10.83
CA ARG A 134 -13.90 -2.42 -11.81
C ARG A 134 -12.85 -3.39 -11.27
N PHE A 135 -12.46 -3.22 -10.01
CA PHE A 135 -11.51 -4.09 -9.32
C PHE A 135 -12.09 -5.50 -9.15
N LEU A 136 -13.37 -5.62 -8.81
CA LEU A 136 -14.06 -6.90 -8.62
C LEU A 136 -14.65 -7.46 -9.92
N TYR A 137 -14.17 -7.05 -11.10
CA TYR A 137 -14.64 -7.55 -12.38
C TYR A 137 -13.50 -8.15 -13.19
N ASP A 138 -13.69 -9.39 -13.63
CA ASP A 138 -12.76 -10.10 -14.50
C ASP A 138 -13.47 -10.52 -15.79
N MET A 139 -13.12 -9.86 -16.89
CA MET A 139 -13.66 -10.12 -18.22
C MET A 139 -13.39 -11.57 -18.67
N SER A 140 -12.28 -12.17 -18.27
CA SER A 140 -11.84 -13.50 -18.74
C SER A 140 -12.78 -14.64 -18.32
N VAL A 141 -13.59 -14.40 -17.29
CA VAL A 141 -14.59 -15.34 -16.77
C VAL A 141 -16.03 -14.87 -17.01
N ASN A 142 -16.19 -13.73 -17.69
CA ASN A 142 -17.47 -13.19 -18.15
C ASN A 142 -17.56 -13.24 -19.68
N ASN A 143 -17.08 -14.33 -20.29
CA ASN A 143 -17.13 -14.58 -21.74
C ASN A 143 -16.52 -13.47 -22.62
N GLY A 144 -15.51 -12.74 -22.12
CA GLY A 144 -14.91 -11.64 -22.87
C GLY A 144 -15.72 -10.35 -22.85
N GLU A 145 -16.78 -10.27 -22.05
CA GLU A 145 -17.61 -9.08 -21.97
C GLU A 145 -16.87 -7.94 -21.25
N LEU A 146 -16.82 -6.76 -21.88
CA LEU A 146 -16.22 -5.59 -21.26
C LEU A 146 -17.04 -5.10 -20.06
N TRP A 147 -16.33 -4.53 -19.09
CA TRP A 147 -16.95 -3.93 -17.92
C TRP A 147 -17.89 -2.78 -18.29
N ALA A 148 -18.98 -2.64 -17.54
CA ALA A 148 -19.89 -1.51 -17.61
C ALA A 148 -20.30 -1.11 -16.18
N PRO A 149 -20.70 0.16 -15.94
CA PRO A 149 -21.16 0.60 -14.63
C PRO A 149 -22.25 -0.31 -14.05
N GLY A 150 -22.10 -0.67 -12.78
CA GLY A 150 -22.97 -1.62 -12.08
C GLY A 150 -22.53 -3.08 -12.18
N LYS A 151 -21.60 -3.44 -13.07
CA LYS A 151 -21.08 -4.81 -13.17
C LYS A 151 -19.96 -5.06 -12.17
N HIS A 152 -20.08 -6.15 -11.42
CA HIS A 152 -19.03 -6.69 -10.57
C HIS A 152 -19.34 -8.15 -10.25
N MET A 153 -18.31 -8.94 -9.93
CA MET A 153 -18.48 -10.33 -9.52
C MET A 153 -18.76 -10.48 -8.01
N GLY A 154 -18.58 -9.41 -7.23
CA GLY A 154 -18.73 -9.47 -5.78
C GLY A 154 -17.79 -10.52 -5.16
N ILE A 155 -18.35 -11.41 -4.33
CA ILE A 155 -17.59 -12.48 -3.67
C ILE A 155 -17.06 -13.50 -4.69
N GLU A 156 -17.72 -13.65 -5.85
CA GLU A 156 -17.28 -14.60 -6.88
C GLU A 156 -15.90 -14.28 -7.45
N PHE A 157 -15.48 -13.01 -7.36
CA PHE A 157 -14.13 -12.62 -7.71
C PHE A 157 -13.08 -13.46 -6.98
N PHE A 158 -13.25 -13.72 -5.68
CA PHE A 158 -12.23 -14.37 -4.85
C PHE A 158 -12.09 -15.89 -5.04
N TYR A 159 -12.87 -16.49 -5.94
CA TYR A 159 -12.73 -17.92 -6.23
C TYR A 159 -12.89 -18.29 -7.70
N LYS A 160 -13.59 -17.48 -8.51
CA LYS A 160 -13.71 -17.70 -9.97
C LYS A 160 -12.72 -16.90 -10.80
N SER A 161 -12.29 -15.71 -10.34
CA SER A 161 -11.45 -14.79 -11.13
C SER A 161 -10.08 -15.38 -11.42
N ARG A 162 -9.63 -15.30 -12.68
CA ARG A 162 -8.25 -15.63 -13.06
C ARG A 162 -7.27 -14.60 -12.53
N VAL A 163 -7.69 -13.34 -12.47
CA VAL A 163 -6.91 -12.26 -11.86
C VAL A 163 -6.62 -12.58 -10.39
N TRP A 164 -7.64 -12.96 -9.62
CA TRP A 164 -7.47 -13.31 -8.21
C TRP A 164 -6.46 -14.43 -8.00
N TRP A 165 -6.58 -15.53 -8.76
CA TRP A 165 -5.64 -16.64 -8.64
C TRP A 165 -4.22 -16.26 -9.07
N THR A 166 -4.09 -15.37 -10.06
CA THR A 166 -2.79 -14.79 -10.41
C THR A 166 -2.17 -14.03 -9.23
N LEU A 167 -2.96 -13.18 -8.56
CA LEU A 167 -2.52 -12.44 -7.36
C LEU A 167 -2.15 -13.38 -6.21
N VAL A 168 -2.91 -14.46 -6.00
CA VAL A 168 -2.59 -15.48 -4.96
C VAL A 168 -1.25 -16.13 -5.25
N VAL A 169 -0.99 -16.56 -6.49
CA VAL A 169 0.28 -17.16 -6.88
C VAL A 169 1.43 -16.17 -6.68
N MET A 170 1.28 -14.92 -7.12
CA MET A 170 2.27 -13.86 -6.89
C MET A 170 2.52 -13.62 -5.40
N ALA A 171 1.46 -13.59 -4.58
CA ALA A 171 1.57 -13.44 -3.14
C ALA A 171 2.39 -14.57 -2.49
N CYS A 172 2.31 -15.80 -2.98
CA CYS A 172 3.15 -16.90 -2.51
C CYS A 172 4.65 -16.64 -2.72
N PHE A 173 5.04 -15.96 -3.81
CA PHE A 173 6.43 -15.57 -4.05
C PHE A 173 6.84 -14.32 -3.25
N PHE A 174 5.90 -13.42 -2.98
CA PHE A 174 6.17 -12.15 -2.30
C PHE A 174 6.23 -12.31 -0.78
N ALA A 175 5.34 -13.16 -0.24
CA ALA A 175 5.16 -13.33 1.19
C ALA A 175 6.48 -13.67 1.91
N PRO A 176 7.34 -14.60 1.45
CA PRO A 176 8.61 -14.88 2.12
C PRO A 176 9.49 -13.65 2.31
N MET A 177 9.62 -12.81 1.26
CA MET A 177 10.42 -11.58 1.32
C MET A 177 9.77 -10.51 2.19
N LEU A 178 8.45 -10.31 2.08
CA LEU A 178 7.72 -9.37 2.92
C LEU A 178 7.81 -9.73 4.41
N LEU A 179 7.56 -11.00 4.73
CA LEU A 179 7.66 -11.53 6.09
C LEU A 179 9.09 -11.39 6.62
N TYR A 180 10.09 -11.74 5.81
CA TYR A 180 11.49 -11.57 6.18
C TYR A 180 11.83 -10.11 6.48
N GLY A 181 11.50 -9.19 5.59
CA GLY A 181 11.81 -7.76 5.73
C GLY A 181 11.14 -7.16 6.97
N TYR A 182 9.83 -7.38 7.14
CA TYR A 182 9.11 -6.84 8.29
C TYR A 182 9.61 -7.40 9.63
N VAL A 183 9.73 -8.71 9.72
CA VAL A 183 10.06 -9.37 11.00
C VAL A 183 11.51 -9.12 11.37
N ASN A 184 12.45 -9.32 10.44
CA ASN A 184 13.86 -9.21 10.78
C ASN A 184 14.27 -7.76 11.00
N PHE A 185 13.79 -6.81 10.20
CA PHE A 185 14.24 -5.42 10.34
C PHE A 185 13.77 -4.82 11.67
N ILE A 186 12.53 -5.09 12.07
CA ILE A 186 11.98 -4.66 13.37
C ILE A 186 12.76 -5.31 14.52
N ARG A 187 12.94 -6.63 14.47
CA ARG A 187 13.62 -7.36 15.57
C ARG A 187 15.09 -6.97 15.69
N GLU A 188 15.80 -6.81 14.57
CA GLU A 188 17.18 -6.30 14.57
C GLU A 188 17.24 -4.88 15.13
N GLY A 189 16.28 -4.02 14.75
CA GLY A 189 16.20 -2.65 15.23
C GLY A 189 16.06 -2.56 16.74
N ILE A 190 15.13 -3.33 17.31
CA ILE A 190 14.91 -3.37 18.76
C ILE A 190 16.12 -3.98 19.49
N LYS A 191 16.71 -5.05 18.96
CA LYS A 191 17.92 -5.67 19.54
C LYS A 191 19.12 -4.71 19.58
N SER A 192 19.16 -3.71 18.70
CA SER A 192 20.22 -2.70 18.68
C SER A 192 20.13 -1.64 19.79
N ILE A 193 19.09 -1.71 20.63
CA ILE A 193 18.80 -0.78 21.72
C ILE A 193 19.13 -1.46 23.06
N PRO A 194 20.25 -1.11 23.72
CA PRO A 194 20.71 -1.79 24.94
C PRO A 194 19.76 -1.66 26.14
N SER A 195 18.92 -0.63 26.18
CA SER A 195 18.01 -0.34 27.30
C SER A 195 16.73 -1.18 27.31
N ILE A 196 16.44 -1.94 26.24
CA ILE A 196 15.20 -2.72 26.12
C ILE A 196 15.48 -4.18 26.49
N SER A 197 14.77 -4.66 27.51
CA SER A 197 14.85 -6.06 27.95
C SER A 197 14.24 -7.01 26.92
N LYS A 198 14.74 -8.24 26.83
CA LYS A 198 14.34 -9.23 25.82
C LYS A 198 12.86 -9.60 25.92
N GLU A 199 12.28 -9.51 27.12
CA GLU A 199 10.88 -9.82 27.41
C GLU A 199 9.92 -8.80 26.74
N LYS A 200 10.42 -7.61 26.42
CA LYS A 200 9.65 -6.58 25.72
C LYS A 200 9.67 -6.75 24.20
N TYR A 201 10.46 -7.66 23.64
CA TYR A 201 10.57 -7.81 22.19
C TYR A 201 9.25 -8.31 21.61
N PRO A 202 8.72 -7.68 20.55
CA PRO A 202 7.46 -8.10 19.96
C PRO A 202 7.67 -9.48 19.31
N GLY A 203 6.74 -10.39 19.60
CA GLY A 203 6.72 -11.72 18.99
C GLY A 203 6.43 -11.64 17.50
N LEU A 204 6.73 -12.73 16.78
CA LEU A 204 6.42 -12.87 15.35
C LEU A 204 4.95 -12.56 15.06
N ILE A 205 4.05 -13.21 15.80
CA ILE A 205 2.60 -13.05 15.62
C ILE A 205 2.17 -11.60 15.85
N THR A 206 2.73 -10.92 16.86
CA THR A 206 2.45 -9.51 17.14
C THR A 206 2.86 -8.61 15.99
N ILE A 207 4.09 -8.77 15.47
CA ILE A 207 4.58 -7.98 14.33
C ILE A 207 3.66 -8.18 13.12
N LEU A 208 3.36 -9.44 12.78
CA LEU A 208 2.53 -9.77 11.63
C LEU A 208 1.10 -9.26 11.79
N ALA A 209 0.49 -9.48 12.96
CA ALA A 209 -0.87 -9.01 13.23
C ALA A 209 -0.98 -7.49 13.14
N ILE A 210 0.02 -6.76 13.66
CA ILE A 210 0.03 -5.30 13.56
C ILE A 210 0.21 -4.85 12.11
N ILE A 211 1.21 -5.38 11.39
CA ILE A 211 1.52 -4.91 10.03
C ILE A 211 0.39 -5.30 9.07
N PHE A 212 0.06 -6.59 8.98
CA PHE A 212 -0.97 -7.06 8.06
C PHE A 212 -2.36 -6.61 8.48
N GLY A 213 -2.67 -6.59 9.78
CA GLY A 213 -3.94 -6.04 10.27
C GLY A 213 -4.07 -4.55 9.97
N THR A 214 -2.99 -3.78 10.07
CA THR A 214 -3.03 -2.36 9.68
C THR A 214 -3.20 -2.21 8.18
N GLN A 215 -2.38 -2.91 7.37
CA GLN A 215 -2.36 -2.78 5.91
C GLN A 215 -3.68 -3.24 5.26
N TRP A 216 -4.17 -4.44 5.59
CA TRP A 216 -5.28 -5.08 4.87
C TRP A 216 -6.64 -4.84 5.53
N VAL A 217 -6.69 -4.55 6.83
CA VAL A 217 -7.95 -4.35 7.56
C VAL A 217 -8.15 -2.88 7.90
N ALA A 218 -7.29 -2.28 8.71
CA ALA A 218 -7.49 -0.92 9.18
C ALA A 218 -7.47 0.11 8.04
N CYS A 219 -6.48 0.04 7.15
CA CYS A 219 -6.37 0.96 6.02
C CYS A 219 -7.52 0.79 5.02
N LEU A 220 -7.99 -0.44 4.79
CA LEU A 220 -9.14 -0.71 3.91
C LEU A 220 -10.44 -0.14 4.50
N ILE A 221 -10.70 -0.37 5.80
CA ILE A 221 -11.88 0.21 6.48
C ILE A 221 -11.85 1.74 6.37
N LEU A 222 -10.70 2.36 6.62
CA LEU A 222 -10.54 3.81 6.52
C LEU A 222 -10.75 4.33 5.10
N ALA A 223 -10.24 3.62 4.10
CA ALA A 223 -10.47 3.94 2.69
C ALA A 223 -11.95 3.82 2.30
N ILE A 224 -12.66 2.79 2.79
CA ILE A 224 -14.12 2.64 2.59
C ILE A 224 -14.86 3.82 3.21
N ILE A 225 -14.54 4.20 4.45
CA ILE A 225 -15.15 5.35 5.13
C ILE A 225 -14.90 6.64 4.34
N ALA A 226 -13.65 6.89 3.91
CA ALA A 226 -13.31 8.05 3.09
C ALA A 226 -14.09 8.05 1.76
N SER A 227 -14.22 6.89 1.11
CA SER A 227 -14.98 6.73 -0.13
C SER A 227 -16.46 7.05 0.07
N LEU A 228 -17.07 6.53 1.14
CA LEU A 228 -18.47 6.79 1.46
C LEU A 228 -18.74 8.28 1.74
N ILE A 229 -17.81 8.97 2.40
CA ILE A 229 -17.89 10.43 2.61
C ILE A 229 -17.89 11.16 1.26
N VAL A 230 -16.95 10.83 0.37
CA VAL A 230 -16.86 11.43 -0.97
C VAL A 230 -18.14 11.16 -1.77
N MET A 231 -18.60 9.90 -1.81
CA MET A 231 -19.83 9.53 -2.51
C MET A 231 -21.05 10.27 -1.96
N LYS A 232 -21.17 10.39 -0.63
CA LYS A 232 -22.29 11.12 -0.03
C LYS A 232 -22.25 12.61 -0.34
N LEU A 233 -21.08 13.23 -0.30
CA LEU A 233 -20.93 14.63 -0.70
C LEU A 233 -21.25 14.82 -2.18
N HIS A 234 -20.83 13.89 -3.04
CA HIS A 234 -21.16 13.95 -4.46
C HIS A 234 -22.67 13.95 -4.69
N THR A 235 -23.44 13.13 -3.97
CA THR A 235 -24.91 13.15 -4.05
C THR A 235 -25.55 14.46 -3.59
N ILE A 236 -24.85 15.29 -2.82
CA ILE A 236 -25.35 16.56 -2.28
C ILE A 236 -24.93 17.73 -3.18
N THR A 237 -23.68 17.71 -3.66
CA THR A 237 -23.08 18.82 -4.41
C THR A 237 -23.25 18.69 -5.91
N ASP A 238 -23.58 17.50 -6.43
CA ASP A 238 -23.56 17.13 -7.85
C ASP A 238 -22.23 17.47 -8.56
N SER A 239 -21.16 17.62 -7.77
CA SER A 239 -19.84 17.98 -8.24
C SER A 239 -18.81 17.06 -7.63
N LEU A 240 -18.28 16.18 -8.47
CA LEU A 240 -17.30 15.18 -8.09
C LEU A 240 -16.01 15.81 -7.55
N LEU A 241 -15.52 16.88 -8.19
CA LEU A 241 -14.32 17.58 -7.75
C LEU A 241 -14.50 18.17 -6.34
N VAL A 242 -15.62 18.86 -6.10
CA VAL A 242 -15.95 19.42 -4.78
C VAL A 242 -16.06 18.29 -3.75
N ALA A 243 -16.71 17.18 -4.10
CA ALA A 243 -16.87 16.03 -3.23
C ALA A 243 -15.53 15.38 -2.85
N TYR A 244 -14.59 15.24 -3.79
CA TYR A 244 -13.24 14.75 -3.48
C TYR A 244 -12.49 15.69 -2.54
N ILE A 245 -12.43 16.98 -2.87
CA ILE A 245 -11.68 17.96 -2.07
C ILE A 245 -12.26 18.02 -0.66
N ALA A 246 -13.57 18.27 -0.54
CA ALA A 246 -14.23 18.40 0.75
C ALA A 246 -14.21 17.08 1.53
N GLY A 247 -14.46 15.94 0.87
CA GLY A 247 -14.52 14.63 1.50
C GLY A 247 -13.18 14.16 2.02
N ILE A 248 -12.11 14.30 1.23
CA ILE A 248 -10.75 13.95 1.66
C ILE A 248 -10.29 14.87 2.79
N LEU A 249 -10.56 16.19 2.70
CA LEU A 249 -10.21 17.12 3.77
C LEU A 249 -10.94 16.78 5.08
N LEU A 250 -12.25 16.57 5.01
CA LEU A 250 -13.07 16.18 6.17
C LEU A 250 -12.55 14.88 6.78
N PHE A 251 -12.34 13.84 5.97
CA PHE A 251 -11.80 12.57 6.43
C PHE A 251 -10.42 12.76 7.07
N SER A 252 -9.51 13.49 6.43
CA SER A 252 -8.15 13.69 6.91
C SER A 252 -8.10 14.40 8.26
N ILE A 253 -8.92 15.44 8.44
CA ILE A 253 -9.03 16.18 9.71
C ILE A 253 -9.55 15.25 10.80
N VAL A 254 -10.66 14.55 10.55
CA VAL A 254 -11.29 13.64 11.52
C VAL A 254 -10.34 12.48 11.88
N ALA A 255 -9.76 11.83 10.88
CA ALA A 255 -8.81 10.73 11.06
C ALA A 255 -7.58 11.20 11.82
N TYR A 256 -7.08 12.41 11.56
CA TYR A 256 -5.94 12.96 12.30
C TYR A 256 -6.25 13.06 13.80
N TYR A 257 -7.33 13.74 14.19
CA TYR A 257 -7.64 13.98 15.61
C TYR A 257 -8.03 12.71 16.38
N LEU A 258 -8.68 11.76 15.71
CA LEU A 258 -9.16 10.53 16.33
C LEU A 258 -8.12 9.40 16.33
N LEU A 259 -7.33 9.26 15.27
CA LEU A 259 -6.52 8.06 15.03
C LEU A 259 -5.01 8.34 14.98
N PHE A 260 -4.57 9.41 14.30
CA PHE A 260 -3.15 9.64 14.02
C PHE A 260 -2.45 10.59 14.99
N LYS A 261 -3.17 11.46 15.72
CA LYS A 261 -2.56 12.35 16.72
C LYS A 261 -1.78 11.53 17.75
N LYS A 262 -0.70 12.10 18.31
CA LYS A 262 0.09 11.45 19.37
C LYS A 262 -0.83 10.98 20.51
N GLU A 263 -0.52 9.81 21.08
CA GLU A 263 -1.33 9.08 22.08
C GLU A 263 -2.68 8.53 21.62
N ARG A 264 -3.01 8.62 20.32
CA ARG A 264 -4.18 7.96 19.72
C ARG A 264 -3.86 6.54 19.23
N VAL A 265 -4.85 5.93 18.58
CA VAL A 265 -4.89 4.51 18.22
C VAL A 265 -3.64 4.08 17.45
N PHE A 266 -3.30 4.74 16.34
CA PHE A 266 -2.14 4.33 15.55
C PHE A 266 -0.81 4.61 16.25
N HIS A 267 -0.71 5.69 17.04
CA HIS A 267 0.48 5.94 17.86
C HIS A 267 0.71 4.79 18.84
N LYS A 268 -0.31 4.43 19.61
CA LYS A 268 -0.24 3.33 20.58
C LYS A 268 0.09 2.00 19.92
N LEU A 269 -0.55 1.72 18.77
CA LEU A 269 -0.33 0.48 18.03
C LEU A 269 1.09 0.39 17.47
N MET A 270 1.59 1.45 16.81
CA MET A 270 2.92 1.45 16.21
C MET A 270 4.03 1.50 17.27
N LYS A 271 3.76 2.07 18.46
CA LYS A 271 4.70 2.05 19.60
C LYS A 271 5.11 0.62 19.99
N LEU A 272 4.25 -0.37 19.74
CA LEU A 272 4.58 -1.79 19.96
C LEU A 272 5.66 -2.33 19.00
N LEU A 273 5.85 -1.70 17.84
CA LEU A 273 6.85 -2.11 16.85
C LEU A 273 8.20 -1.42 17.02
N TYR A 274 8.24 -0.22 17.59
CA TYR A 274 9.50 0.50 17.77
C TYR A 274 9.88 0.71 19.25
N ILE A 275 9.01 0.43 20.22
CA ILE A 275 9.32 0.45 21.67
C ILE A 275 10.26 1.62 22.02
N ALA A 276 9.83 2.85 21.73
CA ALA A 276 10.55 4.05 22.17
C ALA A 276 9.66 4.77 23.18
N ASP A 277 10.23 5.25 24.28
CA ASP A 277 9.50 6.03 25.29
C ASP A 277 8.98 7.35 24.73
#